data_AF-A0A8J6SKM1-F1
#
_entry.id   AF-A0A8J6SKM1-F1
#
_cell.length_a   1.000
_cell.length_b   1.000
_cell.length_c   1.000
_cell.angle_alpha   90.00
_cell.angle_beta   90.00
_cell.angle_gamma   90.00
#
_symmetry.space_group_name_H-M   'P 1'
#
loop_
_entity.id
_entity.type
_entity.pdbx_description
1 polymer ?
#
loop_
_entity_poly.entity_id
_entity_poly.type
_entity_poly.pdbx_seq_one_letter_code
_entity_poly.pdbx_strand_id
1 'polypeptide(L)'
;MFTPKSGLALLLLFSTLLGATKATAQPIDGNICPGESQIYRMARSRHFHLYICSQNDQPTYYVGNATNGSSSITLPLASVENEVYIAKNQGHSYTLDFERQRLTVVMPGGKQVTQS
;
A
#
# COMPACT_ATOMS: atom_id res chain seq x y z
N MET A 1 2.99 -69.98 -28.11
CA MET A 1 2.17 -69.23 -27.14
C MET A 1 2.57 -67.77 -27.27
N PHE A 2 1.75 -66.99 -27.98
CA PHE A 2 1.93 -65.56 -28.22
C PHE A 2 1.12 -64.79 -27.18
N THR A 3 1.75 -63.86 -26.46
CA THR A 3 1.05 -62.85 -25.67
C THR A 3 1.33 -61.48 -26.27
N PRO A 4 0.30 -60.74 -26.75
CA PRO A 4 0.42 -59.31 -26.94
C PRO A 4 -0.23 -58.63 -25.74
N LYS A 5 0.51 -57.77 -25.02
CA LYS A 5 -0.11 -56.83 -24.08
C LYS A 5 0.37 -55.42 -24.38
N SER A 6 -0.51 -54.74 -25.09
CA SER A 6 -0.97 -53.38 -24.86
C SER A 6 0.11 -52.34 -24.58
N GLY A 7 0.37 -51.53 -25.62
CA GLY A 7 0.88 -50.19 -25.44
C GLY A 7 -0.13 -49.25 -24.77
N LEU A 8 0.37 -48.03 -24.56
CA LEU A 8 -0.24 -46.84 -23.94
C LEU A 8 -0.24 -46.80 -22.40
N ALA A 9 0.78 -46.14 -21.86
CA ALA A 9 0.60 -45.22 -20.74
C ALA A 9 1.42 -43.95 -21.04
N LEU A 10 0.69 -42.92 -21.43
CA LEU A 10 1.15 -41.58 -21.77
C LEU A 10 1.64 -40.88 -20.49
N LEU A 11 2.97 -40.74 -20.33
CA LEU A 11 3.61 -40.01 -19.23
C LEU A 11 3.52 -38.49 -19.50
N LEU A 12 2.40 -37.87 -19.10
CA LEU A 12 2.30 -36.41 -18.98
C LEU A 12 2.70 -36.00 -17.55
N LEU A 13 4.00 -35.81 -17.34
CA LEU A 13 4.51 -35.10 -16.16
C LEU A 13 4.38 -33.59 -16.38
N PHE A 14 3.16 -33.05 -16.22
CA PHE A 14 2.96 -31.61 -16.04
C PHE A 14 3.16 -31.25 -14.57
N SER A 15 4.41 -31.04 -14.17
CA SER A 15 4.75 -30.47 -12.86
C SER A 15 5.07 -28.98 -13.01
N THR A 16 4.08 -28.16 -13.35
CA THR A 16 4.17 -26.71 -13.12
C THR A 16 3.55 -26.42 -11.76
N LEU A 17 4.41 -26.35 -10.74
CA LEU A 17 4.11 -25.72 -9.47
C LEU A 17 3.78 -24.24 -9.73
N LEU A 18 2.50 -23.91 -9.81
CA LEU A 18 2.05 -22.55 -9.52
C LEU A 18 2.29 -22.32 -8.03
N GLY A 19 3.48 -21.83 -7.70
CA GLY A 19 3.75 -21.24 -6.40
C GLY A 19 2.90 -19.98 -6.27
N ALA A 20 1.67 -20.12 -5.77
CA ALA A 20 0.94 -18.99 -5.24
C ALA A 20 1.70 -18.52 -3.99
N THR A 21 2.59 -17.54 -4.14
CA THR A 21 3.14 -16.83 -2.98
C THR A 21 1.96 -16.16 -2.31
N LYS A 22 1.44 -16.78 -1.25
CA LYS A 22 0.54 -16.09 -0.33
C LYS A 22 1.29 -14.85 0.12
N ALA A 23 0.80 -13.69 -0.28
CA ALA A 23 1.22 -12.44 0.33
C ALA A 23 0.77 -12.52 1.79
N THR A 24 1.68 -12.96 2.65
CA THR A 24 1.47 -12.92 4.09
C THR A 24 1.38 -11.44 4.44
N ALA A 25 0.17 -10.96 4.73
CA ALA A 25 0.01 -9.67 5.38
C ALA A 25 0.73 -9.80 6.73
N GLN A 26 1.94 -9.24 6.81
CA GLN A 26 2.61 -9.11 8.08
C GLN A 26 1.82 -8.07 8.88
N PRO A 27 1.36 -8.38 10.10
CA PRO A 27 0.84 -7.35 10.98
C PRO A 27 1.95 -6.33 11.16
N ILE A 28 1.63 -5.06 10.91
CA ILE A 28 2.56 -3.96 11.19
C ILE A 28 2.49 -3.81 12.71
N ASP A 29 3.31 -4.59 13.42
CA ASP A 29 3.43 -4.56 14.88
C ASP A 29 4.14 -3.26 15.28
N GLY A 30 3.35 -2.19 15.34
CA GLY A 30 3.76 -0.85 15.71
C GLY A 30 2.57 0.07 15.50
N ASN A 31 2.26 0.90 16.49
CA ASN A 31 1.15 1.84 16.38
C ASN A 31 1.41 2.76 15.15
N ILE A 32 0.69 2.52 14.04
CA ILE A 32 0.88 3.22 12.76
C ILE A 32 0.66 4.72 12.95
N CYS A 33 -0.26 5.05 13.85
CA CYS A 33 -0.64 6.40 14.19
C CYS A 33 0.13 6.88 15.43
N PRO A 34 0.61 8.14 15.44
CA PRO A 34 1.41 8.65 16.55
C PRO A 34 0.57 8.87 17.82
N GLY A 35 1.16 8.58 18.98
CA GLY A 35 0.53 8.78 20.30
C GLY A 35 -0.76 7.97 20.45
N GLU A 36 -1.81 8.61 20.96
CA GLU A 36 -3.14 8.01 21.15
C GLU A 36 -4.06 8.15 19.92
N SER A 37 -3.51 8.52 18.76
CA SER A 37 -4.30 8.62 17.53
C SER A 37 -4.54 7.24 16.90
N GLN A 38 -5.62 7.11 16.15
CA GLN A 38 -6.06 5.87 15.53
C GLN A 38 -6.21 6.02 14.02
N ILE A 39 -6.19 4.90 13.30
CA ILE A 39 -6.38 4.92 11.84
C ILE A 39 -7.83 5.31 11.54
N TYR A 40 -7.99 6.41 10.79
CA TYR A 40 -9.27 6.94 10.34
C TYR A 40 -9.61 6.51 8.90
N ARG A 41 -8.60 6.53 8.02
CA ARG A 41 -8.70 6.08 6.63
C ARG A 41 -7.41 5.39 6.22
N MET A 42 -7.52 4.49 5.24
CA MET A 42 -6.37 3.79 4.65
C MET A 42 -6.52 3.72 3.14
N ALA A 43 -5.44 4.02 2.43
CA ALA A 43 -5.29 3.84 1.00
C ALA A 43 -4.02 3.04 0.70
N ARG A 44 -3.93 2.51 -0.53
CA ARG A 44 -2.74 1.82 -1.00
C ARG A 44 -2.44 2.29 -2.42
N SER A 45 -1.16 2.54 -2.67
CA SER A 45 -0.60 2.74 -4.01
C SER A 45 0.39 1.62 -4.32
N ARG A 46 0.95 1.62 -5.54
CA ARG A 46 1.99 0.67 -5.93
C ARG A 46 3.16 0.60 -4.93
N HIS A 47 3.59 1.75 -4.41
CA HIS A 47 4.81 1.85 -3.60
C HIS A 47 4.54 2.18 -2.12
N PHE A 48 3.32 2.54 -1.76
CA PHE A 48 3.01 2.99 -0.39
C PHE A 48 1.69 2.45 0.15
N HIS A 49 1.71 2.07 1.43
CA HIS A 49 0.56 2.05 2.32
C HIS A 49 0.37 3.45 2.91
N LEU A 50 -0.82 3.99 2.83
CA LEU A 50 -1.13 5.35 3.23
C LEU A 50 -2.21 5.34 4.28
N TYR A 51 -2.05 6.11 5.34
CA TYR A 51 -3.00 6.20 6.43
C TYR A 51 -3.27 7.66 6.77
N ILE A 52 -4.53 7.94 7.07
CA ILE A 52 -4.92 9.15 7.78
C ILE A 52 -5.25 8.72 9.21
N CYS A 53 -4.60 9.36 10.17
CA CYS A 53 -4.87 9.15 11.59
C CYS A 53 -5.82 10.24 12.09
N SER A 54 -6.65 9.91 13.08
CA SER A 54 -7.51 10.86 13.77
C SER A 54 -7.34 10.79 15.29
N GLN A 55 -7.68 11.89 15.94
CA GLN A 55 -7.87 11.97 17.37
C GLN A 55 -9.24 12.62 17.61
N ASN A 56 -10.11 11.97 18.41
CA ASN A 56 -11.49 12.40 18.62
C ASN A 56 -12.24 12.68 17.29
N ASP A 57 -12.14 11.73 16.36
CA ASP A 57 -12.72 11.77 15.01
C ASP A 57 -12.27 12.92 14.09
N GLN A 58 -11.30 13.73 14.52
CA GLN A 58 -10.69 14.77 13.71
C GLN A 58 -9.40 14.26 13.07
N PRO A 59 -9.26 14.32 11.74
CA PRO A 59 -8.02 13.94 11.06
C PRO A 59 -6.84 14.81 11.52
N THR A 60 -5.73 14.18 11.90
CA THR A 60 -4.57 14.86 12.50
C THR A 60 -3.26 14.58 11.76
N TYR A 61 -3.02 13.34 11.33
CA TYR A 61 -1.74 12.96 10.72
C TYR A 61 -1.92 12.21 9.40
N TYR A 62 -0.99 12.45 8.49
CA TYR A 62 -0.72 11.61 7.32
C TYR A 62 0.44 10.67 7.64
N VAL A 63 0.28 9.38 7.33
CA VAL A 63 1.33 8.37 7.47
C VAL A 63 1.55 7.65 6.15
N GLY A 64 2.80 7.59 5.71
CA GLY A 64 3.23 6.92 4.47
C GLY A 64 4.22 5.78 4.73
N ASN A 65 3.70 4.55 4.73
CA ASN A 65 4.35 3.23 4.67
C ASN A 65 4.98 2.86 3.33
N ALA A 66 6.30 2.85 3.11
CA ALA A 66 6.80 2.19 1.89
C ALA A 66 6.45 0.68 1.92
N THR A 67 5.92 0.14 0.83
CA THR A 67 5.42 -1.26 0.78
C THR A 67 6.53 -2.30 0.96
N ASN A 68 7.77 -1.92 0.69
CA ASN A 68 8.97 -2.74 0.92
C ASN A 68 9.53 -2.61 2.36
N GLY A 69 8.90 -1.80 3.23
CA GLY A 69 9.34 -1.55 4.59
C GLY A 69 10.57 -0.65 4.74
N SER A 70 11.11 -0.08 3.66
CA SER A 70 12.38 0.67 3.71
C SER A 70 12.27 2.04 4.37
N SER A 71 11.06 2.61 4.44
CA SER A 71 10.86 3.95 4.95
C SER A 71 9.42 4.16 5.41
N SER A 72 9.27 5.01 6.42
CA SER A 72 7.99 5.55 6.88
C SER A 72 8.12 7.06 7.02
N ILE A 73 7.01 7.77 6.83
CA ILE A 73 6.90 9.19 7.15
C ILE A 73 5.59 9.43 7.91
N THR A 74 5.65 10.22 8.97
CA THR A 74 4.49 10.69 9.73
C THR A 74 4.53 12.20 9.76
N LEU A 75 3.48 12.85 9.25
CA LEU A 75 3.39 14.31 9.15
C LEU A 75 2.06 14.80 9.70
N PRO A 76 2.03 15.94 10.41
CA PRO A 76 0.77 16.59 10.72
C PRO A 76 0.08 17.02 9.42
N LEU A 77 -1.24 16.93 9.39
CA LEU A 77 -2.04 17.46 8.30
C LEU A 77 -1.98 18.98 8.30
N ALA A 78 -1.75 19.56 7.13
CA ALA A 78 -1.80 20.99 6.88
C ALA A 78 -3.19 21.46 6.44
N SER A 79 -3.97 20.59 5.78
CA SER A 79 -5.33 20.89 5.34
C SER A 79 -6.13 19.62 5.11
N VAL A 80 -7.45 19.71 5.30
CA VAL A 80 -8.42 18.66 5.00
C VAL A 80 -9.63 19.30 4.33
N GLU A 81 -9.99 18.85 3.15
CA GLU A 81 -11.14 19.35 2.39
C GLU A 81 -11.74 18.22 1.55
N ASN A 82 -13.02 17.89 1.74
CA ASN A 82 -13.75 16.90 0.93
C ASN A 82 -12.97 15.58 0.70
N GLU A 83 -12.52 14.94 1.79
CA GLU A 83 -11.73 13.70 1.73
C GLU A 83 -10.39 13.81 0.96
N VAL A 84 -9.91 15.05 0.76
CA VAL A 84 -8.57 15.38 0.30
C VAL A 84 -7.74 15.85 1.50
N TYR A 85 -6.65 15.13 1.76
CA TYR A 85 -5.78 15.33 2.91
C TYR A 85 -4.42 15.81 2.42
N ILE A 86 -3.94 16.94 2.96
CA ILE A 86 -2.68 17.55 2.56
C ILE A 86 -1.73 17.59 3.74
N ALA A 87 -0.51 17.05 3.57
CA ALA A 87 0.61 17.22 4.48
C ALA A 87 1.79 17.89 3.77
N LYS A 88 2.63 18.63 4.50
CA LYS A 88 3.77 19.36 3.94
C LYS A 88 5.03 19.08 4.74
N ASN A 89 6.16 18.93 4.06
CA ASN A 89 7.46 18.79 4.69
C ASN A 89 8.58 19.27 3.76
N GLN A 90 9.45 20.18 4.21
CA GLN A 90 10.66 20.62 3.48
C GLN A 90 10.41 20.95 2.00
N GLY A 91 9.36 21.74 1.70
CA GLY A 91 8.98 22.10 0.33
C GLY A 91 8.28 21.01 -0.49
N HIS A 92 8.07 19.82 0.08
CA HIS A 92 7.21 18.79 -0.48
C HIS A 92 5.76 18.99 -0.02
N SER A 93 4.81 18.67 -0.88
CA SER A 93 3.38 18.56 -0.55
C SER A 93 2.88 17.17 -0.92
N TYR A 94 2.23 16.51 0.02
CA TYR A 94 1.64 15.19 -0.12
C TYR A 94 0.13 15.35 -0.07
N THR A 95 -0.54 15.06 -1.18
CA THR A 95 -1.99 15.16 -1.32
C THR A 95 -2.57 13.78 -1.54
N LEU A 96 -3.40 13.32 -0.60
CA LEU A 96 -4.13 12.08 -0.70
C LEU A 96 -5.61 12.38 -0.90
N ASP A 97 -6.11 12.03 -2.08
CA ASP A 97 -7.48 12.23 -2.52
C ASP A 97 -8.18 10.86 -2.51
N PHE A 98 -9.04 10.63 -1.51
CA PHE A 98 -9.70 9.34 -1.34
C PHE A 98 -10.81 9.09 -2.35
N GLU A 99 -11.50 10.14 -2.79
CA GLU A 99 -12.56 10.02 -3.79
C GLU A 99 -11.98 9.56 -5.13
N ARG A 100 -10.82 10.10 -5.51
CA ARG A 100 -10.13 9.73 -6.76
C ARG A 100 -9.10 8.62 -6.59
N GLN A 101 -8.96 8.07 -5.37
CA GLN A 101 -7.97 7.06 -5.02
C GLN A 101 -6.56 7.44 -5.51
N ARG A 102 -6.14 8.68 -5.21
CA ARG A 102 -4.97 9.27 -5.85
C ARG A 102 -4.03 9.91 -4.84
N LEU A 103 -2.77 9.50 -4.89
CA LEU A 103 -1.68 10.18 -4.21
C LEU A 103 -0.98 11.12 -5.20
N THR A 104 -0.81 12.38 -4.84
CA THR A 104 0.06 13.33 -5.55
C THR A 104 1.13 13.85 -4.61
N VAL A 105 2.39 13.76 -5.03
CA VAL A 105 3.53 14.33 -4.32
C VAL A 105 4.14 15.43 -5.18
N VAL A 106 4.08 16.66 -4.70
CA VAL A 106 4.78 17.80 -5.31
C VAL A 106 6.10 17.98 -4.58
N MET A 107 7.20 17.99 -5.32
CA MET A 107 8.57 18.21 -4.84
C MET A 107 8.93 19.69 -4.90
N PRO A 108 9.97 20.13 -4.16
CA PRO A 108 10.57 21.44 -4.34
C PRO A 108 10.87 21.73 -5.81
N GLY A 109 10.55 22.94 -6.28
CA GLY A 109 10.69 23.32 -7.69
C GLY A 109 9.50 22.91 -8.58
N GLY A 110 8.42 22.36 -8.01
CA GLY A 110 7.13 22.17 -8.71
C GLY A 110 7.00 20.87 -9.50
N LYS A 111 8.03 20.02 -9.52
CA LYS A 111 7.92 18.67 -10.10
C LYS A 111 6.90 17.85 -9.30
N GLN A 112 6.07 17.06 -9.97
CA GLN A 112 5.08 16.21 -9.29
C GLN A 112 5.14 14.75 -9.73
N VAL A 113 4.72 13.85 -8.82
CA VAL A 113 4.51 12.43 -9.06
C VAL A 113 3.09 12.10 -8.62
N THR A 114 2.36 11.35 -9.44
CA THR A 114 1.01 10.90 -9.12
C THR A 114 0.94 9.38 -9.17
N GLN A 115 0.26 8.79 -8.20
CA GLN A 115 0.06 7.35 -8.07
C GLN A 115 -1.43 7.06 -7.80
N SER A 116 -1.88 5.94 -8.35
CA SER A 116 -3.20 5.33 -8.12
C SER A 116 -3.02 3.91 -7.61
#